data_AF-A0AAN0NM35-F1
#
_entry.id   AF-A0AAN0NM35-F1
#
_cell.length_a   1.000
_cell.length_b   1.000
_cell.length_c   1.000
_cell.angle_alpha   90.00
_cell.angle_beta   90.00
_cell.angle_gamma   90.00
#
_symmetry.space_group_name_H-M   'P 1'
#
loop_
_entity.id
_entity.type
_entity.pdbx_description
1 polymer ?
#
loop_
_entity_poly.entity_id
_entity_poly.type
_entity_poly.pdbx_seq_one_letter_code
_entity_poly.pdbx_strand_id
1 'polypeptide(L)' 'MREDTIFRDSVHHFLRKFDLMLAGFADGASDDALLAMAETRTARAFMLLGRATGTFD' A
#
# COMPACT_ATOMS: atom_id res chain seq x y z
N MET A 1 7.59 -0.95 17.48
CA MET A 1 6.96 -0.42 16.23
C MET A 1 5.45 -0.52 16.27
N ARG A 2 4.83 -1.69 16.50
CA ARG A 2 3.36 -1.80 16.61
C ARG A 2 2.73 -0.95 17.74
N GLU A 3 3.45 -0.67 18.82
CA GLU A 3 2.94 0.18 19.91
C GLU A 3 3.21 1.68 19.71
N ASP A 4 4.08 2.03 18.77
CA ASP A 4 4.36 3.43 18.44
C ASP A 4 3.15 4.03 17.71
N THR A 5 2.54 5.04 18.33
CA THR A 5 1.33 5.69 17.82
C THR A 5 1.61 6.53 16.59
N ILE A 6 2.76 7.21 16.51
CA ILE A 6 3.15 8.03 15.36
C ILE A 6 3.42 7.14 14.15
N PHE A 7 4.12 6.03 14.36
CA PHE A 7 4.38 5.05 13.30
C PHE A 7 3.06 4.47 12.76
N ARG A 8 2.14 4.04 13.64
CA ARG A 8 0.85 3.48 13.23
C ARG A 8 0.02 4.46 12.41
N ASP A 9 -0.11 5.70 12.89
CA ASP A 9 -0.86 6.73 12.17
C ASP A 9 -0.26 7.01 10.79
N SER A 10 1.08 7.12 10.73
CA SER A 10 1.80 7.30 9.47
C SER A 10 1.58 6.14 8.49
N VAL A 11 1.62 4.89 8.98
CA VAL A 11 1.35 3.71 8.14
C VAL A 11 -0.09 3.72 7.67
N HIS A 12 -1.08 3.96 8.54
CA HIS A 12 -2.48 4.02 8.15
C HIS A 12 -2.73 5.11 7.09
N HIS A 13 -2.13 6.28 7.26
CA HIS A 13 -2.22 7.36 6.29
C HIS A 13 -1.63 6.94 4.94
N PHE A 14 -0.44 6.35 4.95
CA PHE A 14 0.20 5.83 3.74
C PHE A 14 -0.65 4.77 3.04
N LEU A 15 -1.14 3.76 3.77
CA LEU A 15 -1.97 2.69 3.21
C LEU A 15 -3.22 3.29 2.55
N ARG A 16 -3.93 4.19 3.24
CA ARG A 16 -5.12 4.85 2.69
C ARG A 16 -4.83 5.64 1.41
N LYS A 17 -3.71 6.38 1.37
CA LYS A 17 -3.34 7.18 0.20
C LYS A 17 -2.94 6.31 -0.98
N PHE A 18 -2.19 5.24 -0.72
CA PHE A 18 -1.80 4.30 -1.76
C PHE A 18 -3.00 3.56 -2.33
N ASP A 19 -3.92 3.09 -1.48
CA ASP A 19 -5.16 2.41 -1.91
C ASP A 19 -6.03 3.29 -2.82
N LEU A 20 -6.25 4.56 -2.45
CA LEU A 20 -6.97 5.51 -3.29
C LEU A 20 -6.29 5.75 -4.65
N MET A 21 -4.96 5.87 -4.65
CA MET A 21 -4.20 6.03 -5.88
C MET A 21 -4.28 4.77 -6.75
N LEU A 22 -4.12 3.59 -6.15
CA LEU A 22 -4.19 2.31 -6.84
C LEU A 22 -5.57 2.07 -7.46
N ALA A 23 -6.65 2.39 -6.75
CA ALA A 23 -8.00 2.29 -7.29
C ALA A 23 -8.19 3.17 -8.54
N GLY A 24 -7.71 4.42 -8.49
CA GLY A 24 -7.77 5.32 -9.65
C GLY A 24 -6.84 4.89 -10.79
N PHE A 25 -5.67 4.31 -10.49
CA PHE A 25 -4.76 3.77 -11.50
C PHE A 25 -5.33 2.52 -12.16
N ALA A 26 -5.94 1.62 -11.37
CA ALA A 26 -6.50 0.37 -11.86
C ALA A 26 -7.68 0.58 -12.82
N ASP A 27 -8.37 1.71 -12.70
CA ASP A 27 -9.42 2.12 -13.64
C ASP A 27 -8.83 2.41 -15.03
N GLY A 28 -8.90 1.41 -15.91
CA GLY A 28 -8.37 1.48 -17.27
C GLY A 28 -6.91 1.01 -17.42
N ALA A 29 -6.27 0.52 -16.36
CA ALA A 29 -4.97 -0.13 -16.47
C ALA A 29 -5.09 -1.49 -17.18
N SER A 30 -4.11 -1.79 -18.04
CA SER A 30 -3.93 -3.15 -18.56
C SER A 30 -3.31 -4.07 -17.51
N ASP A 31 -3.42 -5.38 -17.73
CA ASP A 31 -2.79 -6.40 -16.87
C ASP A 31 -1.27 -6.17 -16.76
N ASP A 32 -0.59 -5.85 -17.86
CA ASP A 32 0.85 -5.53 -17.86
C ASP A 32 1.16 -4.30 -17.00
N ALA A 33 0.30 -3.28 -17.04
CA ALA A 33 0.46 -2.07 -16.24
C ALA A 33 0.23 -2.35 -14.74
N LEU A 34 -0.73 -3.21 -14.41
CA LEU A 34 -0.97 -3.68 -13.03
C LEU A 34 0.22 -4.49 -12.50
N LEU A 35 0.79 -5.38 -13.31
CA LEU A 35 1.99 -6.13 -12.97
C LEU A 35 3.18 -5.19 -12.72
N ALA A 36 3.41 -4.23 -13.62
CA ALA A 36 4.48 -3.25 -13.44
C ALA A 36 4.29 -2.39 -12.17
N MET A 37 3.05 -2.00 -11.84
CA MET A 37 2.73 -1.26 -10.62
C MET A 37 3.06 -2.08 -9.36
N ALA A 38 2.70 -3.36 -9.34
CA ALA A 38 2.96 -4.27 -8.22
C ALA A 38 4.47 -4.45 -7.95
N GLU A 39 5.31 -4.33 -8.97
CA GLU A 39 6.76 -4.47 -8.87
C GLU A 39 7.46 -3.23 -8.30
N THR A 40 6.77 -2.09 -8.20
CA THR A 40 7.35 -0.86 -7.66
C THR A 40 7.72 -0.99 -6.18
N ARG A 41 8.74 -0.24 -5.76
CA ARG A 41 9.16 -0.16 -4.35
C ARG A 41 8.02 0.27 -3.43
N THR A 42 7.15 1.18 -3.90
CA THR A 42 6.02 1.69 -3.12
C THR A 42 4.93 0.63 -2.93
N ALA A 43 4.60 -0.15 -3.97
CA ALA A 43 3.67 -1.26 -3.86
C ALA A 43 4.19 -2.36 -2.92
N ARG A 44 5.49 -2.68 -3.01
CA ARG A 44 6.15 -3.60 -2.06
C ARG A 44 6.10 -3.07 -0.62
N ALA A 45 6.30 -1.76 -0.42
CA ALA A 45 6.17 -1.12 0.88
C ALA A 45 4.73 -1.19 1.43
N PHE A 46 3.71 -1.01 0.57
CA PHE A 46 2.30 -1.18 0.94
C PHE A 46 2.03 -2.57 1.51
N MET A 47 2.43 -3.63 0.79
CA MET A 47 2.27 -5.01 1.26
C MET A 47 3.03 -5.29 2.56
N LEU A 48 4.28 -4.82 2.66
CA LEU A 48 5.11 -5.03 3.85
C LEU A 48 4.54 -4.32 5.08
N LEU A 49 4.16 -3.05 4.94
CA LEU A 49 3.65 -2.25 6.05
C LEU A 49 2.28 -2.74 6.52
N GLY A 50 1.38 -3.07 5.58
CA GLY A 50 0.06 -3.59 5.95
C GLY A 50 0.13 -4.93 6.70
N ARG A 51 1.05 -5.82 6.35
CA ARG A 51 1.32 -7.03 7.15
C ARG A 51 1.96 -6.69 8.51
N ALA A 52 2.96 -5.81 8.52
CA ALA A 52 3.61 -5.39 9.76
C ALA A 52 2.62 -4.76 10.76
N THR A 53 1.55 -4.12 10.30
CA THR A 53 0.47 -3.58 11.15
C THR A 53 -0.72 -4.51 11.37
N GLY A 54 -0.74 -5.69 10.74
CA GLY A 54 -1.84 -6.67 10.88
C GLY A 54 -3.10 -6.29 10.10
N THR A 55 -2.98 -5.41 9.11
CA THR A 55 -4.08 -5.01 8.21
C THR A 55 -4.37 -6.10 7.16
N PHE A 56 -3.37 -6.91 6.81
CA PHE A 56 -3.45 -7.96 5.77
C PHE A 56 -3.19 -9.37 6.31
N ASP A 57 -3.16 -9.55 7.63
CA ASP A 57 -3.09 -10.87 8.28
C ASP A 57 -4.47 -11.54 8.31
#